data_AF-A0A9Q0QE31-F1
#
_entry.id   AF-A0A9Q0QE31-F1
#
_cell.length_a   1.000
_cell.length_b   1.000
_cell.length_c   1.000
_cell.angle_alpha   90.00
_cell.angle_beta   90.00
_cell.angle_gamma   90.00
#
_symmetry.space_group_name_H-M   'P 1'
#
loop_
_entity.id
_entity.type
_entity.pdbx_description
1 polymer ?
#
loop_
_entity_poly.entity_id
_entity_poly.type
_entity_poly.pdbx_seq_one_letter_code
_entity_poly.pdbx_strand_id
1 'polypeptide(L)' 'MFFESWQHYVVYMGSSSSGETPGIAESDHLQLLSSIIPSHESERISLIHHYSHAFKGFSAMLTENEASALA' A
#
# COMPACT_ATOMS: atom_id res chain seq x y z
N MET A 1 22.68 7.39 -13.30
CA MET A 1 21.82 7.53 -12.10
C MET A 1 20.39 7.45 -12.59
N PHE A 2 19.68 6.37 -12.27
CA PHE A 2 18.25 6.30 -12.50
C PHE A 2 17.60 6.99 -11.31
N PHE A 3 16.91 8.11 -11.53
CA PHE A 3 15.99 8.65 -10.55
C PHE A 3 14.71 7.83 -10.67
N GLU A 4 14.40 7.04 -9.64
CA GLU A 4 13.10 6.37 -9.58
C GLU A 4 12.01 7.44 -9.37
N SER A 5 11.01 7.47 -10.24
CA SER A 5 9.89 8.40 -10.14
C SER A 5 8.79 7.82 -9.27
N TRP A 6 8.21 8.66 -8.41
CA TRP A 6 7.08 8.28 -7.59
C TRP A 6 5.81 8.30 -8.41
N GLN A 7 5.04 7.21 -8.34
CA GLN A 7 3.76 7.06 -9.01
C GLN A 7 2.69 6.57 -8.05
N HIS A 8 1.45 6.83 -8.40
CA HIS A 8 0.28 6.40 -7.63
C HIS A 8 -0.07 4.97 -8.05
N TYR A 9 0.11 4.02 -7.14
CA TYR A 9 -0.20 2.61 -7.37
C TYR A 9 -1.44 2.18 -6.60
N VAL A 10 -2.18 1.23 -7.16
CA VAL A 10 -3.28 0.53 -6.50
C VAL A 10 -2.83 -0.91 -6.22
N VAL A 11 -2.84 -1.28 -4.95
CA VAL A 11 -2.53 -2.63 -4.46
C VAL A 11 -3.84 -3.40 -4.33
N TYR A 12 -3.99 -4.45 -5.11
CA TYR A 12 -5.15 -5.35 -5.08
C TYR A 12 -4.85 -6.57 -4.21
N MET A 13 -5.69 -6.83 -3.21
CA MET A 13 -5.53 -7.89 -2.22
C MET A 13 -6.67 -8.93 -2.26
N GLY A 14 -7.48 -8.94 -3.33
CA GLY A 14 -8.52 -9.94 -3.55
C GLY A 14 -9.95 -9.44 -3.28
N SER A 15 -10.91 -10.37 -3.42
CA SER A 15 -12.34 -10.12 -3.15
C SER A 15 -12.66 -10.36 -1.67
N SER A 16 -13.54 -9.52 -1.10
CA SER A 16 -13.91 -9.56 0.32
C SER A 16 -14.61 -10.88 0.70
N SER A 17 -14.02 -11.64 1.62
CA SER A 17 -14.78 -12.57 2.48
C SER A 17 -15.26 -11.78 3.70
N SER A 18 -16.57 -11.73 3.91
CA SER A 18 -17.25 -10.99 4.98
C SER A 18 -16.59 -11.22 6.35
N GLY A 19 -15.89 -10.21 6.90
CA GLY A 19 -15.37 -10.33 8.28
C GLY A 19 -14.32 -9.33 8.75
N GLU A 20 -13.63 -8.62 7.86
CA GLU A 20 -12.54 -7.72 8.30
C GLU A 20 -13.05 -6.39 8.84
N THR A 21 -12.60 -6.01 10.04
CA THR A 21 -12.88 -4.70 10.62
C THR A 21 -12.03 -3.62 9.94
N PRO A 22 -12.60 -2.47 9.56
CA PRO A 22 -11.90 -1.45 8.75
C PRO A 22 -10.56 -0.97 9.33
N GLY A 23 -10.47 -0.83 10.66
CA GLY A 23 -9.27 -0.30 11.33
C GLY A 23 -8.11 -1.29 11.49
N ILE A 24 -8.40 -2.61 11.50
CA ILE A 24 -7.35 -3.63 11.53
C ILE A 24 -6.67 -3.67 10.15
N ALA A 25 -7.47 -3.66 9.08
CA ALA A 25 -6.95 -3.61 7.71
C ALA A 25 -6.08 -2.37 7.44
N GLU A 26 -6.43 -1.19 7.98
CA GLU A 26 -5.60 0.01 7.79
C GLU A 26 -4.22 -0.10 8.44
N SER A 27 -4.17 -0.61 9.68
CA SER A 27 -2.90 -0.79 10.41
C SER A 27 -2.02 -1.82 9.71
N ASP A 28 -2.61 -2.91 9.23
CA ASP A 28 -1.90 -3.96 8.48
C ASP A 28 -1.36 -3.43 7.14
N HIS A 29 -2.12 -2.59 6.42
CA HIS A 29 -1.66 -1.96 5.18
C HIS A 29 -0.49 -0.98 5.42
N LEU A 30 -0.54 -0.18 6.50
CA LEU A 30 0.58 0.70 6.87
C LEU A 30 1.82 -0.10 7.26
N GLN A 31 1.64 -1.22 7.97
CA GLN A 31 2.74 -2.11 8.31
C GLN A 31 3.36 -2.74 7.05
N LEU A 32 2.54 -3.15 6.07
CA LEU A 32 3.02 -3.63 4.78
C LEU A 32 3.85 -2.58 4.05
N LEU A 33 3.38 -1.33 3.99
CA LEU A 33 4.15 -0.21 3.42
C LEU A 33 5.47 0.01 4.16
N SER A 34 5.47 -0.06 5.50
CA SER A 34 6.70 0.09 6.29
C SER A 34 7.73 -1.02 6.06
N SER A 35 7.30 -2.19 5.54
CA SER A 35 8.19 -3.30 5.22
C SER A 35 8.95 -3.11 3.90
N ILE A 36 8.46 -2.24 3.02
CA ILE A 36 9.05 -2.02 1.68
C ILE A 36 9.65 -0.63 1.53
N ILE A 37 9.09 0.38 2.20
CA ILE A 37 9.58 1.76 2.18
C ILE A 37 10.75 1.86 3.15
N PRO A 38 11.92 2.36 2.71
CA PRO A 38 13.06 2.57 3.61
C PRO A 38 12.69 3.47 4.79
N SER A 39 13.17 3.13 5.99
CA SER A 39 12.83 3.85 7.22
C SER A 39 13.23 5.34 7.21
N HIS A 40 14.25 5.71 6.44
CA HIS A 40 14.67 7.10 6.26
C HIS A 40 13.70 7.93 5.40
N GLU A 41 12.76 7.27 4.72
CA GLU A 41 11.66 7.87 3.95
C GLU A 41 10.29 7.59 4.59
N SER A 42 10.27 7.29 5.90
CA SER A 42 9.05 6.90 6.63
C SER A 42 7.92 7.93 6.60
N GLU A 43 8.22 9.20 6.36
CA GLU A 43 7.25 10.27 6.15
C GLU A 43 6.35 10.07 4.91
N ARG A 44 6.78 9.22 3.96
CA ARG A 44 6.00 8.85 2.78
C ARG A 44 5.00 7.74 3.06
N ILE A 45 5.13 7.02 4.18
CA ILE A 45 4.24 5.92 4.55
C ILE A 45 2.85 6.49 4.84
N SER A 46 1.99 6.40 3.83
CA SER A 46 0.62 6.90 3.90
C SER A 46 -0.26 6.15 2.90
N LEU A 47 -1.51 5.94 3.29
CA LEU A 47 -2.54 5.43 2.41
C LEU A 47 -3.28 6.62 1.79
N ILE A 48 -3.36 6.65 0.45
CA ILE A 48 -4.18 7.65 -0.27
C ILE A 48 -5.64 7.22 -0.24
N HIS A 49 -5.90 5.95 -0.57
CA HIS A 49 -7.25 5.38 -0.53
C HIS A 49 -7.22 3.95 0.01
N HIS A 50 -8.30 3.57 0.69
CA HIS A 50 -8.58 2.20 1.10
C HIS A 50 -9.79 1.71 0.31
N TYR A 51 -9.64 0.57 -0.36
CA TYR A 51 -10.70 -0.14 -1.05
C TYR A 51 -11.17 -1.32 -0.20
N SER A 52 -12.46 -1.31 0.17
CA SER A 52 -13.04 -2.38 0.99
C SER A 52 -14.35 -2.96 0.45
N HIS A 53 -14.96 -2.30 -0.53
CA HIS A 53 -16.30 -2.63 -1.03
C HIS A 53 -16.26 -3.58 -2.24
N ALA A 54 -15.70 -3.12 -3.37
CA ALA A 54 -15.60 -3.91 -4.60
C ALA A 54 -14.47 -4.95 -4.54
N PHE A 55 -13.40 -4.62 -3.82
CA PHE A 55 -12.24 -5.47 -3.57
C PHE A 55 -11.55 -4.97 -2.30
N LYS A 56 -10.62 -5.77 -1.78
CA LYS A 56 -9.72 -5.43 -0.70
C LYS A 56 -8.42 -4.90 -1.25
N GLY A 57 -7.97 -3.77 -0.75
CA GLY A 57 -6.73 -3.16 -1.20
C GLY A 57 -6.61 -1.71 -0.77
N PHE A 58 -5.57 -1.05 -1.27
CA PHE A 58 -5.31 0.35 -1.00
C PHE A 58 -4.55 1.00 -2.16
N SER A 59 -4.33 2.30 -2.08
CA SER A 59 -3.42 3.01 -2.97
C SER A 59 -2.44 3.88 -2.20
N ALA A 60 -1.23 4.02 -2.73
CA ALA A 60 -0.13 4.74 -2.11
C ALA A 60 0.84 5.30 -3.18
N MET A 61 1.70 6.24 -2.78
CA MET A 61 2.81 6.72 -3.62
C MET A 61 4.00 5.78 -3.46
N LEU A 62 4.37 5.08 -4.53
CA LEU A 62 5.47 4.13 -4.54
C LEU A 62 6.43 4.43 -5.70
N THR A 63 7.68 4.00 -5.57
CA THR A 63 8.57 3.80 -6.72
C THR A 63 8.21 2.52 -7.46
N GLU A 64 8.77 2.34 -8.65
CA GLU A 64 8.62 1.10 -9.40
C GLU A 64 9.20 -0.11 -8.64
N ASN A 65 10.34 0.05 -7.96
CA ASN A 65 10.92 -1.01 -7.14
C ASN A 65 10.05 -1.36 -5.93
N GLU A 66 9.53 -0.36 -5.22
CA GLU A 66 8.62 -0.55 -4.07
C GLU A 66 7.33 -1.26 -4.52
N ALA A 67 6.73 -0.85 -5.64
CA ALA A 67 5.55 -1.49 -6.21
C ALA A 67 5.85 -2.94 -6.66
N SER A 68 7.03 -3.17 -7.24
CA SER A 68 7.45 -4.52 -7.66
C SER A 68 7.65 -5.47 -6.48
N ALA A 69 7.98 -4.97 -5.29
CA ALA A 69 8.08 -5.79 -4.08
C ALA A 69 6.72 -6.27 -3.54
N LEU A 70 5.61 -5.69 -4.03
CA LEU A 70 4.24 -6.06 -3.65
C LEU A 70 3.56 -6.99 -4.66
N ALA A 71 4.21 -7.30 -5.79
CA ALA A 71 3.66 -8.08 -6.89
C ALA A 71 3.73 -9.60 -6.65
#